data_AF-A0A0R2X7T1-F1
#
_entry.id   AF-A0A0R2X7T1-F1
#
_cell.length_a   1.000
_cell.length_b   1.000
_cell.length_c   1.000
_cell.angle_alpha   90.00
_cell.angle_beta   90.00
_cell.angle_gamma   90.00
#
_symmetry.space_group_name_H-M   'P 1'
#
loop_
_entity.id
_entity.type
_entity.pdbx_description
1 polymer ?
#
loop_
_entity_poly.entity_id
_entity_poly.type
_entity_poly.pdbx_seq_one_letter_code
_entity_poly.pdbx_strand_id
1 'polypeptide(L)'
;MAALGVHTILVLGHTKCGAVTATLEGKPVPGNISLLTKALQPGIKKIHQEHSDLSKEDQLNHAVEALTRYQMLEVIQNSELLQKAKADGKLQVMGAVYDVETGRVRFLN
;
A
#
# COMPACT_ATOMS: atom_id res chain seq x y z
N MET A 1 17.98 -9.68 12.75
CA MET A 1 16.93 -9.56 11.73
C MET A 1 17.45 -10.06 10.37
N ALA A 2 17.04 -11.20 9.85
CA ALA A 2 17.66 -12.50 10.16
C ALA A 2 18.97 -12.84 9.39
N ALA A 3 19.44 -11.99 8.48
CA ALA A 3 20.75 -12.18 7.80
C ALA A 3 21.43 -10.83 7.50
N LEU A 4 20.63 -9.82 7.14
CA LEU A 4 21.12 -8.51 6.72
C LEU A 4 21.18 -7.47 7.85
N GLY A 5 20.68 -7.81 9.05
CA GLY A 5 20.64 -6.86 10.16
C GLY A 5 19.80 -5.62 9.85
N VAL A 6 18.73 -5.76 9.06
CA VAL A 6 17.77 -4.68 8.82
C VAL A 6 17.11 -4.31 10.17
N HIS A 7 16.66 -3.07 10.31
CA HIS A 7 15.94 -2.57 11.51
C HIS A 7 14.63 -1.84 11.13
N THR A 8 14.43 -1.58 9.83
CA THR A 8 13.30 -0.81 9.32
C THR A 8 12.83 -1.37 7.99
N ILE A 9 11.52 -1.51 7.85
CA ILE A 9 10.85 -1.78 6.58
C ILE A 9 10.00 -0.56 6.23
N LEU A 10 10.22 0.01 5.05
CA LEU A 10 9.39 1.07 4.49
C LEU A 10 8.52 0.46 3.38
N VAL A 11 7.20 0.53 3.56
CA VAL A 11 6.24 0.27 2.49
C VAL A 11 5.99 1.59 1.78
N LEU A 12 6.38 1.67 0.50
CA LEU A 12 6.31 2.89 -0.29
C LEU A 12 5.26 2.72 -1.40
N GLY A 13 4.11 3.38 -1.23
CA GLY A 13 3.16 3.59 -2.32
C GLY A 13 3.64 4.71 -3.24
N HIS A 14 2.97 4.90 -4.39
CA HIS A 14 3.28 6.02 -5.28
C HIS A 14 2.04 6.57 -5.99
N THR A 15 2.06 7.87 -6.29
CA THR A 15 0.99 8.51 -7.08
C THR A 15 0.95 7.94 -8.49
N LYS A 16 -0.20 8.10 -9.17
CA LYS A 16 -0.45 7.61 -10.55
C LYS A 16 -0.20 6.11 -10.73
N CYS A 17 -0.43 5.30 -9.70
CA CYS A 17 -0.25 3.86 -9.76
C CYS A 17 -1.32 3.20 -10.65
N GLY A 18 -0.95 2.77 -11.85
CA GLY A 18 -1.87 2.16 -12.82
C GLY A 18 -2.57 0.90 -12.30
N ALA A 19 -1.92 0.11 -11.43
CA ALA A 19 -2.54 -1.06 -10.80
C ALA A 19 -3.63 -0.67 -9.79
N VAL A 20 -3.40 0.38 -9.01
CA VAL A 20 -4.42 0.93 -8.09
C VAL A 20 -5.56 1.53 -8.90
N THR A 21 -5.28 2.27 -9.97
CA THR A 21 -6.30 2.82 -10.88
C THR A 21 -7.17 1.71 -11.45
N ALA A 22 -6.57 0.66 -12.03
CA ALA A 22 -7.31 -0.45 -12.60
C ALA A 22 -8.16 -1.19 -11.55
N THR A 23 -7.63 -1.34 -10.33
CA THR A 23 -8.34 -1.98 -9.23
C THR A 23 -9.52 -1.13 -8.75
N LEU A 24 -9.34 0.19 -8.66
CA LEU A 24 -10.38 1.13 -8.26
C LEU A 24 -11.48 1.20 -9.33
N GLU A 25 -11.13 1.30 -10.62
CA GLU A 25 -12.13 1.30 -11.70
C GLU A 25 -12.93 0.01 -11.81
N GLY A 26 -12.46 -1.09 -11.21
CA GLY A 26 -13.17 -2.38 -11.19
C GLY A 26 -13.33 -3.03 -12.56
N LYS A 27 -12.62 -2.54 -13.59
CA LYS A 27 -12.71 -3.07 -14.95
C LYS A 27 -11.87 -4.34 -15.10
N PRO A 28 -12.31 -5.31 -15.91
CA PRO A 28 -11.48 -6.45 -16.28
C PRO A 28 -10.18 -5.97 -16.94
N VAL A 29 -9.05 -6.42 -16.40
CA VAL A 29 -7.71 -6.14 -16.95
C VAL A 29 -7.16 -7.44 -17.53
N PRO A 30 -6.60 -7.44 -18.76
CA PRO A 30 -6.14 -8.67 -19.38
C PRO A 30 -4.88 -9.23 -18.71
N GLY A 31 -4.68 -10.54 -18.87
CA GLY A 31 -3.45 -11.23 -18.48
C GLY A 31 -3.16 -11.20 -16.98
N ASN A 32 -1.86 -11.25 -16.64
CA ASN A 32 -1.38 -11.38 -15.27
C ASN A 32 -1.70 -10.15 -14.39
N ILE A 33 -2.05 -9.00 -14.98
CA ILE A 33 -2.47 -7.82 -14.22
C ILE A 33 -3.75 -8.10 -13.43
N SER A 34 -4.63 -8.97 -13.91
CA SER A 34 -5.84 -9.37 -13.16
C SER A 34 -5.54 -10.03 -11.82
N LEU A 35 -4.39 -10.71 -11.68
CA LEU A 35 -3.96 -11.30 -10.42
C LEU A 35 -3.55 -10.21 -9.42
N LEU A 36 -2.85 -9.19 -9.91
CA LEU A 36 -2.48 -8.03 -9.09
C LEU A 36 -3.71 -7.30 -8.61
N THR A 37 -4.66 -6.96 -9.49
CA THR A 37 -5.86 -6.21 -9.06
C THR A 37 -6.69 -6.97 -8.03
N LYS A 38 -6.78 -8.29 -8.14
CA LYS A 38 -7.41 -9.14 -7.10
C LYS A 38 -6.69 -9.06 -5.77
N ALA A 39 -5.35 -9.08 -5.77
CA ALA A 39 -4.55 -8.97 -4.56
C ALA A 39 -4.63 -7.57 -3.91
N LEU A 40 -4.81 -6.52 -4.71
CA LEU A 40 -4.93 -5.13 -4.21
C LEU A 40 -6.33 -4.82 -3.67
N GLN A 41 -7.36 -5.51 -4.17
CA GLN A 41 -8.76 -5.19 -3.89
C GLN A 41 -9.10 -5.06 -2.39
N PRO A 42 -8.66 -5.97 -1.50
CA PRO A 42 -8.96 -5.87 -0.07
C PRO A 42 -8.47 -4.56 0.57
N GLY A 43 -7.33 -4.03 0.11
CA GLY A 43 -6.72 -2.82 0.65
C GLY A 43 -7.38 -1.51 0.22
N ILE A 44 -8.23 -1.53 -0.83
CA ILE A 44 -8.84 -0.31 -1.39
C ILE A 44 -10.37 -0.38 -1.54
N LYS A 45 -11.00 -1.49 -1.12
CA LYS A 45 -12.44 -1.74 -1.31
C LYS A 45 -13.34 -0.64 -0.73
N LYS A 46 -12.93 -0.02 0.38
CA LYS A 46 -13.74 0.98 1.10
C LYS A 46 -13.68 2.39 0.50
N ILE A 47 -12.70 2.66 -0.38
CA ILE A 47 -12.46 4.01 -0.92
C ILE A 47 -13.69 4.58 -1.63
N HIS A 48 -14.39 3.78 -2.44
CA HIS A 48 -15.59 4.25 -3.13
C HIS A 48 -16.73 4.66 -2.19
N GLN A 49 -16.80 4.06 -1.00
CA GLN A 49 -17.86 4.35 -0.04
C GLN A 49 -17.49 5.54 0.84
N GLU A 50 -16.22 5.61 1.25
CA GLU A 50 -15.72 6.62 2.20
C GLU A 50 -15.38 7.97 1.53
N HIS A 51 -15.17 7.99 0.20
CA HIS A 51 -14.69 9.15 -0.55
C HIS A 51 -15.47 9.44 -1.83
N SER A 52 -16.76 9.07 -1.86
CA SER A 52 -17.60 9.23 -3.06
C SER A 52 -17.80 10.69 -3.52
N ASP A 53 -17.58 11.65 -2.63
CA ASP A 53 -17.67 13.10 -2.83
C ASP A 53 -16.39 13.73 -3.41
N LEU A 54 -15.28 13.00 -3.37
CA LEU A 54 -13.98 13.50 -3.84
C LEU A 54 -13.80 13.36 -5.36
N SER A 55 -12.86 14.13 -5.91
CA SER A 55 -12.43 13.97 -7.30
C SER A 55 -11.84 12.57 -7.53
N LYS A 56 -11.82 12.09 -8.78
CA LYS A 56 -11.21 10.79 -9.12
C LYS A 56 -9.73 10.73 -8.73
N GLU A 57 -9.03 11.85 -8.91
CA GLU A 57 -7.60 11.94 -8.56
C GLU A 57 -7.40 11.81 -7.05
N ASP A 58 -8.21 12.49 -6.26
CA ASP A 58 -8.16 12.39 -4.80
C ASP A 58 -8.54 10.99 -4.32
N GLN A 59 -9.58 10.37 -4.90
CA GLN A 59 -9.92 8.98 -4.61
C GLN A 59 -8.75 8.03 -4.90
N LEU A 60 -8.00 8.24 -5.99
CA LEU A 60 -6.81 7.45 -6.30
C LEU A 60 -5.69 7.68 -5.29
N ASN A 61 -5.44 8.93 -4.89
CA ASN A 61 -4.44 9.26 -3.88
C ASN A 61 -4.78 8.60 -2.53
N HIS A 62 -6.05 8.68 -2.10
CA HIS A 62 -6.55 7.98 -0.92
C HIS A 62 -6.45 6.45 -1.05
N ALA A 63 -6.71 5.89 -2.24
CA ALA A 63 -6.56 4.46 -2.48
C ALA A 63 -5.10 3.99 -2.38
N VAL A 64 -4.14 4.78 -2.88
CA VAL A 64 -2.72 4.50 -2.73
C VAL A 64 -2.33 4.50 -1.25
N GLU A 65 -2.78 5.47 -0.47
CA GLU A 65 -2.52 5.52 0.97
C GLU A 65 -3.12 4.34 1.72
N ALA A 66 -4.39 4.03 1.45
CA ALA A 66 -5.09 2.91 2.07
C ALA A 66 -4.40 1.59 1.76
N LEU A 67 -4.00 1.38 0.49
CA LEU A 67 -3.25 0.20 0.09
C LEU A 67 -1.87 0.14 0.77
N THR A 68 -1.18 1.28 0.90
CA THR A 68 0.11 1.34 1.59
C THR A 68 -0.04 0.91 3.04
N ARG A 69 -1.04 1.44 3.75
CA ARG A 69 -1.34 1.06 5.14
C ARG A 69 -1.76 -0.41 5.25
N TYR A 70 -2.57 -0.90 4.32
CA TYR A 70 -2.95 -2.31 4.25
C TYR A 70 -1.72 -3.21 4.11
N GLN A 71 -0.80 -2.87 3.19
CA GLN A 71 0.41 -3.66 2.96
C GLN A 71 1.40 -3.60 4.14
N MET A 72 1.45 -2.49 4.90
CA MET A 72 2.21 -2.45 6.15
C MET A 72 1.71 -3.49 7.17
N LEU A 73 0.40 -3.74 7.21
CA LEU A 73 -0.19 -4.76 8.09
C LEU A 73 0.10 -6.17 7.55
N GLU A 74 -0.14 -6.41 6.26
CA GLU A 74 0.09 -7.71 5.61
C GLU A 74 1.54 -8.18 5.73
N VAL A 75 2.51 -7.30 5.51
CA VAL A 75 3.95 -7.64 5.64
C VAL A 75 4.27 -8.18 7.03
N ILE A 76 3.66 -7.63 8.07
CA ILE A 76 3.82 -8.14 9.43
C ILE A 76 3.02 -9.43 9.63
N GLN A 77 1.74 -9.45 9.26
CA GLN A 77 0.85 -10.57 9.53
C GLN A 77 1.28 -11.86 8.83
N ASN A 78 1.91 -11.77 7.66
CA ASN A 78 2.34 -12.94 6.89
C ASN A 78 3.70 -13.50 7.32
N SER A 79 4.32 -13.01 8.40
CA SER A 79 5.62 -13.49 8.87
C SER A 79 5.74 -13.48 10.40
N GLU A 80 5.74 -14.68 11.02
CA GLU A 80 5.98 -14.84 12.46
C GLU A 80 7.29 -14.19 12.92
N LEU A 81 8.33 -14.25 12.08
CA LEU A 81 9.62 -13.61 12.33
C LEU A 81 9.47 -12.09 12.45
N LEU A 82 8.75 -11.45 11.53
CA LEU A 82 8.54 -10.00 11.56
C LEU A 82 7.59 -9.59 12.69
N GLN A 83 6.57 -10.39 13.00
CA GLN A 83 5.71 -10.17 14.16
C GLN A 83 6.52 -10.16 15.45
N LYS A 84 7.36 -11.17 15.68
CA LYS A 84 8.22 -11.24 16.86
C LYS A 84 9.21 -10.08 16.90
N ALA A 85 9.86 -9.76 15.78
CA ALA A 85 10.80 -8.64 15.72
C ALA A 85 10.14 -7.30 16.03
N LYS A 86 8.91 -7.08 15.57
CA LYS A 86 8.13 -5.87 15.89
C LYS A 86 7.71 -5.85 17.36
N ALA A 87 7.23 -6.96 17.91
CA ALA A 87 6.84 -7.09 19.32
C ALA A 87 8.02 -6.87 20.28
N ASP A 88 9.22 -7.34 19.90
CA ASP A 88 10.48 -7.14 20.63
C ASP A 88 11.04 -5.70 20.48
N GLY A 89 10.41 -4.83 19.69
CA GLY A 89 10.91 -3.47 19.41
C GLY A 89 12.15 -3.42 18.51
N LYS A 90 12.50 -4.53 17.84
CA LYS A 90 13.68 -4.66 16.97
C LYS A 90 13.41 -4.31 15.50
N LEU A 91 12.14 -4.13 15.13
CA LEU A 91 11.70 -3.80 13.78
C LEU A 91 10.70 -2.65 13.81
N GLN A 92 10.99 -1.61 13.05
CA GLN A 92 10.02 -0.56 12.71
C GLN A 92 9.44 -0.81 11.31
N VAL A 93 8.13 -0.64 11.16
CA VAL A 93 7.47 -0.63 9.85
C VAL A 93 6.83 0.73 9.62
N MET A 94 7.20 1.38 8.53
CA MET A 94 6.72 2.72 8.15
C MET A 94 6.00 2.65 6.81
N GLY A 95 5.08 3.59 6.59
CA GLY A 95 4.43 3.82 5.32
C GLY A 95 4.78 5.18 4.76
N ALA A 96 4.93 5.28 3.45
CA ALA A 96 5.05 6.56 2.76
C ALA A 96 4.45 6.49 1.36
N VAL A 97 4.20 7.66 0.78
CA VAL A 97 3.81 7.82 -0.63
C VAL A 97 4.87 8.65 -1.35
N TYR A 98 5.39 8.10 -2.45
CA TYR A 98 6.23 8.79 -3.41
C TYR A 98 5.38 9.50 -4.46
N ASP A 99 5.59 10.79 -4.62
CA ASP A 99 4.99 11.58 -5.69
C ASP A 99 5.85 11.46 -6.96
N VAL A 100 5.31 10.82 -8.00
CA VAL A 100 6.07 10.51 -9.22
C VAL A 100 6.40 11.73 -10.07
N GLU A 101 5.70 12.86 -9.88
CA GLU A 101 5.92 14.08 -10.65
C GLU A 101 6.95 14.99 -9.99
N THR A 102 6.90 15.08 -8.66
CA THR A 102 7.75 15.99 -7.89
C THR A 102 8.98 15.31 -7.29
N GLY A 103 8.99 13.97 -7.22
CA GLY A 103 10.04 13.19 -6.56
C GLY A 103 9.99 13.23 -5.03
N ARG A 104 8.97 13.84 -4.44
CA ARG A 104 8.85 13.99 -2.98
C ARG A 104 8.28 12.74 -2.34
N VAL A 105 8.75 12.45 -1.13
CA VAL A 105 8.21 11.36 -0.29
C VAL A 105 7.46 11.98 0.89
N ARG A 106 6.19 11.59 1.07
CA ARG A 106 5.37 11.95 2.22
C ARG A 106 5.14 10.72 3.08
N PHE A 107 5.61 10.77 4.32
CA PHE A 107 5.36 9.70 5.29
C PHE A 107 3.90 9.71 5.76
N LEU A 108 3.36 8.51 5.96
CA LEU A 108 2.02 8.28 6.46
C LEU A 108 2.11 8.11 7.98
N ASN A 109 1.76 9.17 8.71
CA ASN A 109 1.66 9.13 10.17
C ASN A 109 0.48 8.27 10.62
#